data_AF-A0A2I1GNP3-F1
#
_entry.id   AF-A0A2I1GNP3-F1
#
_cell.length_a   1.000
_cell.length_b   1.000
_cell.length_c   1.000
_cell.angle_alpha   90.00
_cell.angle_beta   90.00
_cell.angle_gamma   90.00
#
_symmetry.space_group_name_H-M   'P 1'
#
loop_
_entity.id
_entity.type
_entity.pdbx_description
1 polymer ?
#
loop_
_entity_poly.entity_id
_entity_poly.type
_entity_poly.pdbx_seq_one_letter_code
_entity_poly.pdbx_strand_id
1 'polypeptide(L)'
;MEDNLCKFILNKLTDINESKLTLTQIPPEILEIICGYLCPKDLFSLTLVCKKLKNFLWSFDSNMTQRIWRNSRIRWSTFVEYKGVPPPSEEIMSQQKCIWLIDLVDACQICGDKRKDGSRIYWPFKLYSCKNCIDSRVISFESAIQKGISGSVFYSLPCIFLYNEHGVDRYCLESDVLKTQREYESINVEKREEWIKEKIGDQFKVNDLLIQYTQREESRIRKEKPKCRPGRATRMISNNYYY
;
A
#
# COMPACT_ATOMS: atom_id res chain seq x y z
N MET A 1 -27.31 -22.20 10.25
CA MET A 1 -27.37 -20.73 9.97
C MET A 1 -27.31 -20.46 8.47
N GLU A 2 -26.43 -21.17 7.73
CA GLU A 2 -26.32 -21.11 6.26
C GLU A 2 -27.62 -21.51 5.52
N ASP A 3 -28.34 -22.54 5.97
CA ASP A 3 -29.59 -22.99 5.31
C ASP A 3 -30.72 -21.97 5.29
N ASN A 4 -30.83 -21.15 6.34
CA ASN A 4 -31.87 -20.13 6.44
C ASN A 4 -31.57 -18.94 5.53
N LEU A 5 -30.28 -18.62 5.34
CA LEU A 5 -29.86 -17.58 4.40
C LEU A 5 -30.09 -18.05 2.96
N CYS A 6 -29.73 -19.29 2.63
CA CYS A 6 -30.00 -19.86 1.31
C CYS A 6 -31.51 -19.86 0.98
N LYS A 7 -32.38 -20.27 1.91
CA LYS A 7 -33.84 -20.21 1.73
C LYS A 7 -34.37 -18.79 1.56
N PHE A 8 -33.85 -17.84 2.34
CA PHE A 8 -34.25 -16.43 2.24
C PHE A 8 -33.87 -15.83 0.88
N ILE A 9 -32.67 -16.15 0.38
CA ILE A 9 -32.17 -15.71 -0.93
C ILE A 9 -33.00 -16.35 -2.04
N LEU A 10 -33.28 -17.65 -1.95
CA LEU A 10 -34.08 -18.37 -2.94
C LEU A 10 -35.48 -17.78 -3.07
N ASN A 11 -36.15 -17.53 -1.94
CA ASN A 11 -37.49 -16.94 -1.90
C ASN A 11 -37.52 -15.50 -2.43
N LYS A 12 -36.43 -14.73 -2.28
CA LYS A 12 -36.30 -13.37 -2.85
C LYS A 12 -36.09 -13.38 -4.37
N LEU A 13 -35.55 -14.47 -4.92
CA LEU A 13 -35.26 -14.61 -6.35
C LEU A 13 -36.44 -15.21 -7.13
N THR A 14 -37.31 -16.00 -6.48
CA THR A 14 -38.44 -16.69 -7.13
C THR A 14 -39.59 -15.79 -7.59
N ASP A 15 -39.68 -14.55 -7.10
CA ASP A 15 -40.71 -13.57 -7.52
C ASP A 15 -40.30 -12.73 -8.74
N ILE A 16 -39.13 -12.98 -9.33
CA ILE A 16 -38.58 -12.15 -10.39
C ILE A 16 -38.70 -12.90 -11.73
N ASN A 17 -39.58 -12.40 -12.61
CA ASN A 17 -39.72 -12.85 -14.00
C ASN A 17 -38.34 -13.10 -14.63
N GLU A 18 -38.11 -14.30 -15.17
CA GLU A 18 -36.81 -14.75 -15.72
C GLU A 18 -36.27 -13.91 -16.89
N SER A 19 -37.02 -12.90 -17.33
CA SER A 19 -36.57 -11.93 -18.33
C SER A 19 -35.72 -10.81 -17.69
N LYS A 20 -34.40 -11.04 -17.74
CA LYS A 20 -33.35 -10.01 -17.73
C LYS A 20 -33.05 -9.35 -16.38
N LEU A 21 -32.89 -10.17 -15.33
CA LEU A 21 -32.23 -9.75 -14.09
C LEU A 21 -30.77 -9.39 -14.36
N THR A 22 -30.44 -8.12 -14.22
CA THR A 22 -29.05 -7.64 -14.31
C THR A 22 -28.40 -7.70 -12.94
N LEU A 23 -27.08 -7.89 -12.88
CA LEU A 23 -26.30 -7.86 -11.63
C LEU A 23 -26.55 -6.57 -10.82
N THR A 24 -26.90 -5.48 -11.52
CA THR A 24 -27.26 -4.19 -10.93
C THR A 24 -28.64 -4.13 -10.28
N GLN A 25 -29.52 -5.11 -10.47
CA GLN A 25 -30.84 -5.16 -9.83
C GLN A 25 -30.87 -6.05 -8.58
N ILE A 26 -29.76 -6.75 -8.31
CA ILE A 26 -29.61 -7.58 -7.11
C ILE A 26 -29.55 -6.69 -5.85
N PRO A 27 -30.19 -7.09 -4.74
CA PRO A 27 -30.06 -6.37 -3.47
C PRO A 27 -28.61 -6.24 -3.00
N PRO A 28 -28.20 -5.10 -2.42
CA PRO A 28 -26.83 -4.86 -1.97
C PRO A 28 -26.26 -5.94 -1.04
N GLU A 29 -27.09 -6.55 -0.18
CA GLU A 29 -26.70 -7.59 0.76
C GLU A 29 -26.30 -8.89 0.06
N ILE A 30 -27.01 -9.23 -1.03
CA ILE A 30 -26.68 -10.41 -1.83
C ILE A 30 -25.43 -10.15 -2.65
N LEU A 31 -25.29 -8.93 -3.17
CA LEU A 31 -24.10 -8.51 -3.88
C LEU A 31 -22.87 -8.51 -2.96
N GLU A 32 -23.00 -8.13 -1.68
CA GLU A 32 -21.94 -8.25 -0.67
C GLU A 32 -21.48 -9.69 -0.53
N ILE A 33 -22.43 -10.62 -0.39
CA ILE A 33 -22.12 -12.05 -0.24
C ILE A 33 -21.33 -12.51 -1.48
N ILE A 34 -21.85 -12.29 -2.68
CA ILE A 34 -21.18 -12.69 -3.94
C ILE A 34 -19.77 -12.11 -4.00
N CYS A 35 -19.63 -10.80 -3.83
CA CYS A 35 -18.34 -10.12 -3.89
C CYS A 35 -17.38 -10.55 -2.77
N GLY A 36 -17.89 -10.93 -1.59
CA GLY A 36 -17.08 -11.44 -0.48
C GLY A 36 -16.35 -12.75 -0.76
N TYR A 37 -16.77 -13.50 -1.78
CA TYR A 37 -16.09 -14.73 -2.24
C TYR A 37 -15.12 -14.50 -3.41
N LEU A 38 -15.13 -13.33 -4.04
CA LEU A 38 -14.28 -13.05 -5.20
C LEU A 38 -12.83 -12.75 -4.81
N CYS A 39 -11.88 -13.10 -5.69
CA CYS A 39 -10.50 -12.73 -5.51
C CYS A 39 -10.30 -11.22 -5.79
N PRO A 40 -9.22 -10.61 -5.28
CA PRO A 40 -8.93 -9.20 -5.53
C PRO A 40 -9.00 -8.81 -7.00
N LYS A 41 -8.41 -9.61 -7.89
CA LYS A 41 -8.38 -9.31 -9.33
C LYS A 41 -9.79 -9.20 -9.92
N ASP A 42 -10.70 -10.07 -9.51
CA ASP A 42 -12.09 -10.06 -9.99
C ASP A 42 -12.85 -8.85 -9.44
N LEU A 43 -12.64 -8.49 -8.17
CA LEU A 43 -13.23 -7.28 -7.58
C LEU A 43 -12.77 -6.02 -8.30
N PHE A 44 -11.48 -5.88 -8.57
CA PHE A 44 -10.96 -4.77 -9.38
C PHE A 44 -11.58 -4.77 -10.78
N SER A 45 -11.69 -5.93 -11.42
CA SER A 45 -12.31 -6.04 -12.75
C SER A 45 -13.78 -5.62 -12.73
N LEU A 46 -14.56 -6.01 -11.71
CA LEU A 46 -15.96 -5.61 -11.55
C LEU A 46 -16.13 -4.09 -11.43
N THR A 47 -15.16 -3.39 -10.83
CA THR A 47 -15.21 -1.92 -10.71
C THR A 47 -15.09 -1.20 -12.06
N LEU A 48 -14.62 -1.90 -13.09
CA LEU A 48 -14.50 -1.39 -14.46
C LEU A 48 -15.73 -1.69 -15.31
N VAL A 49 -16.63 -2.58 -14.87
CA VAL A 49 -17.80 -3.02 -15.65
C VAL A 49 -18.85 -1.92 -15.74
N CYS A 50 -19.24 -1.31 -14.63
CA CYS A 50 -20.21 -0.22 -14.64
C CYS A 50 -20.11 0.70 -13.41
N LYS A 51 -20.70 1.91 -13.51
CA LYS A 51 -20.69 2.92 -12.43
C LYS A 51 -21.31 2.39 -11.13
N LYS A 52 -22.37 1.58 -11.20
CA LYS A 52 -23.03 1.05 -10.00
C LYS A 52 -22.13 0.10 -9.23
N LEU A 53 -21.46 -0.83 -9.92
CA LEU A 53 -20.51 -1.75 -9.31
C LEU A 53 -19.27 -1.03 -8.79
N LYS A 54 -18.77 -0.03 -9.54
CA LYS A 54 -17.71 0.85 -9.06
C LYS A 54 -18.09 1.52 -7.76
N ASN A 55 -19.25 2.18 -7.69
CA ASN A 55 -19.69 2.89 -6.49
C ASN A 55 -19.92 1.92 -5.32
N PHE A 56 -20.45 0.72 -5.59
CA PHE A 56 -20.66 -0.31 -4.59
C PHE A 56 -19.34 -0.87 -4.03
N LEU A 57 -18.32 -1.06 -4.87
CA LEU A 57 -17.03 -1.65 -4.47
C LEU A 57 -15.99 -0.60 -4.06
N TRP A 58 -16.26 0.70 -4.22
CA TRP A 58 -15.29 1.76 -3.98
C TRP A 58 -15.76 2.84 -3.00
N SER A 59 -16.86 2.58 -2.29
CA SER A 59 -17.36 3.48 -1.24
C SER A 59 -16.53 3.30 0.03
N PHE A 60 -15.74 4.33 0.38
CA PHE A 60 -14.83 4.29 1.53
C PHE A 60 -15.57 4.24 2.87
N ASP A 61 -16.67 4.96 3.00
CA ASP A 61 -17.45 5.04 4.25
C ASP A 61 -18.39 3.85 4.47
N SER A 62 -18.46 2.94 3.50
CA SER A 62 -19.35 1.78 3.55
C SER A 62 -18.70 0.61 4.28
N ASN A 63 -19.20 0.31 5.48
CA ASN A 63 -18.84 -0.92 6.23
C ASN A 63 -18.94 -2.19 5.37
N MET A 64 -19.93 -2.24 4.49
CA MET A 64 -20.15 -3.35 3.57
C MET A 64 -19.02 -3.47 2.55
N THR A 65 -18.60 -2.35 1.95
CA THR A 65 -17.45 -2.31 1.03
C THR A 65 -16.18 -2.77 1.71
N GLN A 66 -15.89 -2.24 2.91
CA GLN A 66 -14.69 -2.62 3.65
C GLN A 66 -14.67 -4.10 4.01
N ARG A 67 -15.83 -4.68 4.36
CA ARG A 67 -15.97 -6.13 4.60
C ARG A 67 -15.66 -6.98 3.37
N ILE A 68 -16.14 -6.59 2.19
CA ILE A 68 -15.84 -7.29 0.92
C ILE A 68 -14.33 -7.36 0.69
N TRP A 69 -13.64 -6.22 0.71
CA TRP A 69 -12.19 -6.17 0.47
C TRP A 69 -11.39 -6.88 1.55
N ARG A 70 -11.77 -6.74 2.81
CA ARG A 70 -11.14 -7.45 3.93
C ARG A 70 -11.27 -8.97 3.76
N ASN A 71 -12.47 -9.47 3.46
CA ASN A 71 -12.72 -10.91 3.29
C ASN A 71 -11.96 -11.47 2.09
N SER A 72 -11.99 -10.75 0.97
CA SER A 72 -11.26 -11.10 -0.24
C SER A 72 -9.77 -11.22 0.04
N ARG A 73 -9.15 -10.23 0.68
CA ARG A 73 -7.73 -10.23 1.05
C ARG A 73 -7.36 -11.38 1.98
N ILE A 74 -8.13 -11.60 3.05
CA ILE A 74 -7.83 -12.68 4.01
C ILE A 74 -7.91 -14.05 3.34
N ARG A 75 -8.86 -14.25 2.42
CA ARG A 75 -9.08 -15.53 1.74
C ARG A 75 -8.06 -15.78 0.64
N TRP A 76 -7.74 -14.76 -0.15
CA TRP A 76 -7.07 -14.91 -1.45
C TRP A 76 -5.68 -14.28 -1.54
N SER A 77 -5.17 -13.62 -0.49
CA SER A 77 -3.83 -13.02 -0.59
C SER A 77 -2.77 -14.08 -0.91
N THR A 78 -1.94 -13.76 -1.91
CA THR A 78 -0.94 -14.68 -2.45
C THR A 78 0.26 -14.81 -1.51
N PHE A 79 0.47 -13.80 -0.67
CA PHE A 79 1.63 -13.67 0.19
C PHE A 79 1.26 -13.98 1.64
N VAL A 80 1.77 -15.11 2.15
CA VAL A 80 1.40 -15.65 3.48
C VAL A 80 1.74 -14.66 4.60
N GLU A 81 2.84 -13.92 4.48
CA GLU A 81 3.24 -12.88 5.44
C GLU A 81 2.23 -11.74 5.59
N TYR A 82 1.41 -11.48 4.58
CA TYR A 82 0.37 -10.45 4.59
C TYR A 82 -1.02 -11.00 4.92
N LYS A 83 -1.17 -12.32 4.99
CA LYS A 83 -2.45 -12.97 5.31
C LYS A 83 -2.85 -12.65 6.75
N GLY A 84 -4.04 -12.08 6.92
CA GLY A 84 -4.57 -11.70 8.24
C GLY A 84 -4.00 -10.40 8.83
N VAL A 85 -3.01 -9.76 8.19
CA VAL A 85 -2.48 -8.46 8.63
C VAL A 85 -3.47 -7.37 8.17
N PRO A 86 -4.18 -6.64 9.05
CA PRO A 86 -5.04 -5.55 8.59
C PRO A 86 -4.19 -4.53 7.83
N PRO A 87 -4.69 -3.93 6.72
CA PRO A 87 -3.95 -2.86 6.03
C PRO A 87 -3.47 -1.82 7.04
N PRO A 88 -2.45 -1.01 6.69
CA PRO A 88 -2.22 0.23 7.42
C PRO A 88 -3.56 0.95 7.59
N SER A 89 -3.75 1.68 8.71
CA SER A 89 -5.05 2.31 9.00
C SER A 89 -5.62 3.00 7.75
N GLU A 90 -6.95 3.02 7.60
CA GLU A 90 -7.58 3.56 6.39
C GLU A 90 -7.18 5.03 6.11
N GLU A 91 -6.80 5.77 7.15
CA GLU A 91 -6.22 7.12 7.09
C GLU A 91 -4.91 7.17 6.29
N ILE A 92 -4.11 6.10 6.31
CA ILE A 92 -2.83 6.00 5.61
C ILE A 92 -3.01 5.38 4.25
N MET A 93 -3.73 4.26 4.17
CA MET A 93 -3.88 3.51 2.94
C MET A 93 -5.20 2.76 2.93
N SER A 94 -5.96 2.91 1.84
CA SER A 94 -7.19 2.13 1.67
C SER A 94 -6.89 0.64 1.51
N GLN A 95 -7.85 -0.21 1.90
CA GLN A 95 -7.79 -1.67 1.67
C GLN A 95 -7.45 -1.97 0.21
N GLN A 96 -8.11 -1.27 -0.73
CA GLN A 96 -7.92 -1.46 -2.16
C GLN A 96 -6.48 -1.17 -2.58
N LYS A 97 -5.89 -0.05 -2.13
CA LYS A 97 -4.51 0.30 -2.50
C LYS A 97 -3.51 -0.69 -1.91
N CYS A 98 -3.73 -1.14 -0.68
CA CYS A 98 -2.91 -2.14 -0.02
C CYS A 98 -2.96 -3.48 -0.76
N ILE A 99 -4.17 -3.98 -1.05
CA ILE A 99 -4.40 -5.20 -1.83
C ILE A 99 -3.78 -5.10 -3.22
N TRP A 100 -3.92 -3.95 -3.88
CA TRP A 100 -3.33 -3.74 -5.20
C TRP A 100 -1.80 -3.88 -5.17
N LEU A 101 -1.14 -3.20 -4.22
CA LEU A 101 0.33 -3.27 -4.07
C LEU A 101 0.82 -4.68 -3.74
N ILE A 102 0.09 -5.42 -2.90
CA ILE A 102 0.48 -6.75 -2.44
C ILE A 102 0.18 -7.80 -3.50
N ASP A 103 -1.07 -7.88 -3.97
CA ASP A 103 -1.57 -9.06 -4.70
C ASP A 103 -1.67 -8.84 -6.22
N LEU A 104 -1.66 -7.60 -6.71
CA LEU A 104 -1.97 -7.31 -8.13
C LEU A 104 -0.83 -6.67 -8.91
N VAL A 105 0.08 -5.93 -8.27
CA VAL A 105 1.21 -5.35 -8.98
C VAL A 105 2.21 -6.44 -9.37
N ASP A 106 2.46 -6.57 -10.67
CA ASP A 106 3.41 -7.53 -11.24
C ASP A 106 4.59 -6.86 -11.96
N ALA A 107 4.66 -5.53 -11.96
CA ALA A 107 5.67 -4.74 -12.65
C ALA A 107 6.05 -3.49 -11.85
N CYS A 108 7.29 -3.01 -12.02
CA CYS A 108 7.71 -1.72 -11.49
C CYS A 108 6.75 -0.62 -11.98
N GLN A 109 6.17 0.14 -11.06
CA GLN A 109 5.21 1.19 -11.39
C GLN A 109 5.82 2.40 -12.11
N ILE A 110 7.16 2.47 -12.17
CA ILE A 110 7.90 3.56 -12.80
C ILE A 110 8.32 3.16 -14.22
N CYS A 111 9.06 2.06 -14.37
CA CYS A 111 9.59 1.65 -15.67
C CYS A 111 8.78 0.55 -16.39
N GLY A 112 7.79 -0.05 -15.72
CA GLY A 112 6.98 -1.15 -16.27
C GLY A 112 7.70 -2.48 -16.37
N ASP A 113 8.95 -2.60 -15.89
CA ASP A 113 9.70 -3.85 -15.95
C ASP A 113 9.09 -4.89 -15.01
N LYS A 114 8.84 -6.08 -15.55
CA LYS A 114 8.31 -7.25 -14.82
C LYS A 114 9.39 -8.05 -14.09
N ARG A 115 10.66 -7.67 -14.25
CA ARG A 115 11.77 -8.28 -13.50
C ARG A 115 11.57 -8.06 -12.01
N LYS A 116 11.33 -9.16 -11.31
CA LYS A 116 11.11 -9.19 -9.86
C LYS A 116 12.41 -9.03 -9.06
N ASP A 117 13.55 -9.30 -9.67
CA ASP A 117 14.85 -9.24 -9.00
C ASP A 117 15.14 -7.81 -8.52
N GLY A 118 15.01 -7.61 -7.20
CA GLY A 118 15.18 -6.32 -6.55
C GLY A 118 13.98 -5.38 -6.59
N SER A 119 12.82 -5.83 -7.09
CA SER A 119 11.55 -5.09 -7.03
C SER A 119 10.80 -5.40 -5.73
N ARG A 120 10.34 -4.36 -5.04
CA ARG A 120 9.66 -4.47 -3.74
C ARG A 120 8.69 -3.34 -3.49
N ILE A 121 7.87 -3.48 -2.46
CA ILE A 121 7.01 -2.41 -1.97
C ILE A 121 7.83 -1.48 -1.09
N TYR A 122 7.91 -0.21 -1.48
CA TYR A 122 8.45 0.88 -0.68
C TYR A 122 7.28 1.52 0.08
N TRP A 123 6.95 0.95 1.23
CA TRP A 123 5.76 1.31 2.03
C TRP A 123 5.63 2.81 2.34
N PRO A 124 6.69 3.52 2.78
CA PRO A 124 6.62 4.96 3.01
C PRO A 124 6.20 5.76 1.77
N PHE A 125 6.50 5.24 0.58
CA PHE A 125 6.17 5.84 -0.72
C PHE A 125 4.92 5.24 -1.37
N LYS A 126 4.32 4.20 -0.76
CA LYS A 126 3.13 3.49 -1.27
C LYS A 126 3.30 3.02 -2.73
N LEU A 127 4.52 2.55 -3.04
CA LEU A 127 4.99 2.33 -4.40
C LEU A 127 5.73 0.99 -4.53
N TYR A 128 5.33 0.16 -5.48
CA TYR A 128 6.08 -1.01 -5.91
C TYR A 128 7.04 -0.63 -7.04
N SER A 129 8.34 -0.81 -6.81
CA SER A 129 9.36 -0.38 -7.76
C SER A 129 10.62 -1.24 -7.70
N CYS A 130 11.37 -1.27 -8.80
CA CYS A 130 12.73 -1.77 -8.80
C CYS A 130 13.68 -0.79 -8.09
N LYS A 131 14.78 -1.33 -7.56
CA LYS A 131 15.83 -0.56 -6.87
C LYS A 131 16.35 0.62 -7.71
N ASN A 132 16.69 0.39 -8.98
CA ASN A 132 17.24 1.43 -9.85
C ASN A 132 16.29 2.64 -10.00
N CYS A 133 14.98 2.38 -10.11
CA CYS A 133 13.99 3.44 -10.24
C CYS A 133 13.80 4.24 -8.95
N ILE A 134 13.95 3.60 -7.78
CA ILE A 134 13.89 4.31 -6.50
C ILE A 134 15.18 5.08 -6.24
N ASP A 135 16.34 4.44 -6.40
CA ASP A 135 17.64 5.06 -6.12
C ASP A 135 17.86 6.34 -6.96
N SER A 136 17.29 6.41 -8.17
CA SER A 136 17.32 7.60 -9.03
C SER A 136 16.32 8.71 -8.68
N ARG A 137 15.44 8.49 -7.69
CA ARG A 137 14.35 9.43 -7.32
C ARG A 137 14.38 9.86 -5.86
N VAL A 138 15.27 9.28 -5.08
CA VAL A 138 15.43 9.63 -3.68
C VAL A 138 16.63 10.55 -3.49
N ILE A 139 16.55 11.38 -2.46
CA ILE A 139 17.60 12.34 -2.10
C ILE A 139 17.99 12.15 -0.64
N SER A 140 19.29 12.23 -0.34
CA SER A 140 19.80 12.21 1.04
C SER A 140 19.59 13.56 1.71
N PHE A 141 19.75 13.60 3.03
CA PHE A 141 19.70 14.85 3.79
C PHE A 141 20.75 15.85 3.29
N GLU A 142 21.99 15.41 3.13
CA GLU A 142 23.09 16.27 2.66
C GLU A 142 22.80 16.90 1.30
N SER A 143 22.36 16.09 0.33
CA SER A 143 22.01 16.57 -1.01
C SER A 143 20.79 17.51 -0.97
N ALA A 144 19.84 17.29 -0.06
CA ALA A 144 18.70 18.19 0.11
C ALA A 144 19.13 19.56 0.67
N ILE A 145 19.99 19.59 1.69
CA ILE A 145 20.52 20.84 2.24
C ILE A 145 21.29 21.63 1.18
N GLN A 146 22.11 20.97 0.36
CA GLN A 146 22.81 21.62 -0.76
C GLN A 146 21.86 22.25 -1.79
N LYS A 147 20.64 21.72 -1.92
CA LYS A 147 19.58 22.29 -2.77
C LYS A 147 18.73 23.37 -2.07
N GLY A 148 19.12 23.81 -0.88
CA GLY A 148 18.43 24.85 -0.12
C GLY A 148 17.17 24.36 0.60
N ILE A 149 17.00 23.05 0.77
CA ILE A 149 15.86 22.48 1.50
C ILE A 149 16.05 22.70 3.00
N SER A 150 14.99 23.10 3.68
CA SER A 150 15.01 23.19 5.15
C SER A 150 15.16 21.80 5.77
N GLY A 151 16.05 21.67 6.76
CA GLY A 151 16.19 20.40 7.48
C GLY A 151 14.90 19.94 8.14
N SER A 152 14.11 20.85 8.71
CA SER A 152 12.82 20.52 9.33
C SER A 152 11.81 19.96 8.32
N VAL A 153 11.80 20.50 7.09
CA VAL A 153 10.97 20.01 5.99
C VAL A 153 11.40 18.59 5.61
N PHE A 154 12.71 18.35 5.47
CA PHE A 154 13.21 17.02 5.15
C PHE A 154 12.82 15.97 6.19
N TYR A 155 12.94 16.31 7.49
CA TYR A 155 12.60 15.38 8.57
C TYR A 155 11.09 15.14 8.73
N SER A 156 10.24 16.01 8.19
CA SER A 156 8.78 15.85 8.21
C SER A 156 8.21 14.90 7.15
N LEU A 157 9.05 14.34 6.28
CA LEU A 157 8.61 13.54 5.13
C LEU A 157 8.73 12.03 5.35
N PRO A 158 7.92 11.23 4.63
CA PRO A 158 8.15 9.80 4.51
C PRO A 158 9.55 9.52 3.97
N CYS A 159 10.21 8.53 4.56
CA CYS A 159 11.57 8.19 4.21
C CYS A 159 11.80 6.68 4.21
N ILE A 160 12.87 6.29 3.53
CA ILE A 160 13.46 4.96 3.61
C ILE A 160 14.89 5.09 4.13
N PHE A 161 15.40 4.01 4.70
CA PHE A 161 16.78 3.94 5.17
C PHE A 161 17.59 3.06 4.22
N LEU A 162 18.70 3.57 3.72
CA LEU A 162 19.63 2.86 2.85
C LEU A 162 21.04 2.93 3.43
N TYR A 163 21.83 1.87 3.22
CA TYR A 163 23.24 1.86 3.60
C TYR A 163 24.08 2.56 2.52
N ASN A 164 25.00 3.40 2.96
CA ASN A 164 26.03 4.03 2.15
C ASN A 164 27.41 3.77 2.78
N GLU A 165 28.45 4.37 2.21
CA GLU A 165 29.85 4.22 2.65
C GLU A 165 30.08 4.72 4.09
N HIS A 166 29.18 5.56 4.61
CA HIS A 166 29.27 6.20 5.92
C HIS A 166 28.32 5.60 6.97
N GLY A 167 27.51 4.59 6.60
CA GLY A 167 26.57 3.94 7.50
C GLY A 167 25.16 3.85 6.93
N VAL A 168 24.15 4.05 7.78
CA VAL A 168 22.74 4.11 7.36
C VAL A 168 22.34 5.56 7.23
N ASP A 169 21.75 5.92 6.09
CA ASP A 169 21.25 7.27 5.84
C ASP A 169 19.77 7.25 5.44
N ARG A 170 19.12 8.39 5.68
CA ARG A 170 17.71 8.65 5.40
C ARG A 170 17.56 9.22 4.00
N TYR A 171 16.61 8.64 3.26
CA TYR A 171 16.29 9.04 1.90
C TYR A 171 14.80 9.33 1.76
N CYS A 172 14.48 10.50 1.21
CA CYS A 172 13.10 10.92 0.89
C CYS A 172 12.92 10.98 -0.62
N LEU A 173 11.70 10.88 -1.13
CA LEU A 173 11.43 11.16 -2.55
C LEU A 173 11.74 12.62 -2.86
N GLU A 174 12.60 12.86 -3.85
CA GLU A 174 13.00 14.21 -4.21
C GLU A 174 11.82 15.07 -4.65
N SER A 175 10.86 14.48 -5.38
CA SER A 175 9.63 15.17 -5.79
C SER A 175 8.84 15.71 -4.59
N ASP A 176 8.77 14.92 -3.52
CA ASP A 176 7.99 15.24 -2.33
C ASP A 176 8.73 16.29 -1.50
N VAL A 177 10.05 16.16 -1.37
CA VAL A 177 10.91 17.17 -0.73
C VAL A 177 10.75 18.53 -1.40
N LEU A 178 10.87 18.60 -2.73
CA LEU A 178 10.75 19.85 -3.47
C LEU A 178 9.34 20.44 -3.38
N LYS A 179 8.30 19.58 -3.40
CA LYS A 179 6.91 20.02 -3.26
C LYS A 179 6.65 20.60 -1.88
N THR A 180 7.03 19.88 -0.83
CA THR A 180 6.81 20.28 0.56
C THR A 180 7.63 21.49 0.95
N GLN A 181 8.84 21.67 0.39
CA GLN A 181 9.60 22.90 0.56
C GLN A 181 8.86 24.13 -0.01
N ARG A 182 8.29 24.03 -1.21
CA ARG A 182 7.48 25.12 -1.79
C ARG A 182 6.24 25.42 -0.96
N GLU A 183 5.56 24.38 -0.45
CA GLU A 183 4.44 24.54 0.48
C GLU A 183 4.90 25.28 1.74
N TYR A 184 6.01 24.86 2.34
CA TYR A 184 6.60 25.49 3.53
C TYR A 184 6.95 26.98 3.32
N GLU A 185 7.54 27.30 2.17
CA GLU A 185 7.89 28.68 1.81
C GLU A 185 6.65 29.57 1.62
N SER A 186 5.55 29.01 1.14
CA SER A 186 4.28 29.73 0.98
C SER A 186 3.55 30.03 2.30
N ILE A 187 3.95 29.38 3.40
CA ILE A 187 3.34 29.58 4.72
C ILE A 187 3.94 30.81 5.39
N ASN A 188 3.08 31.59 6.05
CA ASN A 188 3.48 32.72 6.89
C ASN A 188 4.51 32.28 7.92
N VAL A 189 5.61 33.04 8.04
CA VAL A 189 6.76 32.68 8.88
C VAL A 189 6.36 32.29 10.31
N GLU A 190 5.43 33.03 10.91
CA GLU A 190 4.92 32.78 12.27
C GLU A 190 4.21 31.43 12.45
N LYS A 191 3.65 30.87 11.37
CA LYS A 191 2.92 29.58 11.38
C LYS A 191 3.76 28.38 10.96
N ARG A 192 4.97 28.62 10.44
CA ARG A 192 5.82 27.57 9.89
C ARG A 192 6.21 26.52 10.92
N GLU A 193 6.47 26.93 12.17
CA GLU A 193 6.84 26.00 13.23
C GLU A 193 5.69 25.06 13.61
N GLU A 194 4.49 25.60 13.77
CA GLU A 194 3.28 24.82 14.06
C GLU A 194 2.99 23.82 12.93
N TRP A 195 3.04 24.29 11.68
CA TRP A 195 2.81 23.45 10.51
C TRP A 195 3.83 22.30 10.41
N ILE A 196 5.11 22.56 10.69
CA ILE A 196 6.14 21.52 10.74
C ILE A 196 5.86 20.51 11.86
N LYS A 197 5.48 20.97 13.06
CA LYS A 197 5.15 20.08 14.18
C LYS A 197 3.99 19.15 13.85
N GLU A 198 2.94 19.69 13.22
CA GLU A 198 1.80 18.90 12.75
C GLU A 198 2.23 17.85 11.72
N LYS A 199 2.98 18.26 10.68
CA LYS A 199 3.50 17.35 9.65
C LYS A 199 4.38 16.25 10.22
N ILE A 200 5.29 16.59 11.13
CA ILE A 200 6.15 15.62 11.81
C ILE A 200 5.30 14.64 12.62
N GLY A 201 4.32 15.14 13.38
CA GLY A 201 3.41 14.31 14.17
C GLY A 201 2.63 13.31 13.32
N ASP A 202 2.10 13.75 12.18
CA ASP A 202 1.40 12.88 11.23
C ASP A 202 2.35 11.85 10.62
N GLN A 203 3.57 12.26 10.26
CA GLN A 203 4.56 11.34 9.70
C GLN A 203 4.99 10.26 10.69
N PHE A 204 5.13 10.58 11.98
CA PHE A 204 5.44 9.60 13.01
C PHE A 204 4.32 8.55 13.13
N LYS A 205 3.06 8.98 13.20
CA LYS A 205 1.91 8.06 13.22
C LYS A 205 1.91 7.15 12.00
N VAL A 206 2.20 7.71 10.81
CA VAL A 206 2.27 6.94 9.56
C VAL A 206 3.37 5.88 9.63
N ASN A 207 4.57 6.25 10.06
CA ASN A 207 5.71 5.33 10.15
C ASN A 207 5.45 4.20 11.15
N ASP A 208 4.90 4.50 12.32
CA ASP A 208 4.55 3.49 13.33
C ASP A 208 3.57 2.45 12.79
N LEU A 209 2.61 2.89 11.97
CA LEU A 209 1.61 2.01 11.37
C LEU A 209 2.16 1.21 10.17
N LEU A 210 3.22 1.70 9.51
CA LEU A 210 3.88 1.01 8.41
C LEU A 210 5.05 0.11 8.84
N ILE A 211 5.57 0.25 10.06
CA ILE A 211 6.78 -0.49 10.52
C ILE A 211 6.63 -2.00 10.35
N GLN A 212 5.45 -2.51 10.68
CA GLN A 212 5.07 -3.90 10.60
C GLN A 212 5.00 -4.42 9.15
N TYR A 213 4.64 -3.56 8.21
CA TYR A 213 4.58 -3.86 6.79
C TYR A 213 5.98 -3.90 6.17
N THR A 214 6.81 -2.93 6.54
CA THR A 214 8.22 -2.85 6.15
C THR A 214 8.99 -4.07 6.63
N GLN A 215 8.90 -4.43 7.90
CA GLN A 215 9.59 -5.61 8.47
C GLN A 215 9.20 -6.93 7.79
N ARG A 216 7.93 -7.09 7.41
CA ARG A 216 7.44 -8.28 6.71
C ARG A 216 7.97 -8.35 5.29
N GLU A 217 7.96 -7.22 4.57
CA GLU A 217 8.51 -7.15 3.21
C GLU A 217 10.00 -7.51 3.21
N GLU A 218 10.74 -7.02 4.19
CA GLU A 218 12.16 -7.34 4.35
C GLU A 218 12.39 -8.81 4.68
N SER A 219 11.54 -9.39 5.52
CA SER A 219 11.60 -10.81 5.86
C SER A 219 11.30 -11.68 4.64
N ARG A 220 10.35 -11.28 3.79
CA ARG A 220 10.06 -11.92 2.49
C ARG A 220 11.28 -11.89 1.57
N ILE A 221 11.87 -10.70 1.37
CA ILE A 221 13.08 -10.52 0.56
C ILE A 221 14.24 -11.40 1.08
N ARG A 222 14.41 -11.53 2.40
CA ARG A 222 15.45 -12.40 2.98
C ARG A 222 15.22 -13.88 2.68
N LYS A 223 13.97 -14.34 2.66
CA LYS A 223 13.61 -15.73 2.36
C LYS A 223 13.77 -16.08 0.88
N GLU A 224 13.53 -15.11 -0.02
CA GLU A 224 13.65 -15.28 -1.47
C GLU A 224 15.10 -15.29 -1.95
N LYS A 225 16.06 -14.76 -1.16
CA LYS A 225 17.49 -14.85 -1.51
C LYS A 225 17.98 -16.31 -1.40
N PRO A 226 18.63 -16.87 -2.43
CA PRO A 226 19.20 -18.22 -2.34
C PRO A 226 20.25 -18.26 -1.23
N LYS A 227 20.19 -19.30 -0.37
CA LYS A 227 21.24 -19.58 0.61
C LYS A 227 22.52 -19.90 -0.16
N CYS A 228 23.41 -18.92 -0.33
CA CYS A 228 24.76 -19.19 -0.82
C CYS A 228 25.38 -20.27 0.09
N ARG A 229 25.79 -21.40 -0.50
CA ARG A 229 26.63 -22.38 0.20
C ARG A 229 27.92 -21.67 0.65
N PRO A 230 28.44 -21.92 1.86
CA PRO A 230 29.65 -21.26 2.32
C PRO A 230 30.84 -21.73 1.47
N GLY A 231 31.24 -20.89 0.52
CA GLY A 231 32.38 -21.09 -0.36
C GLY A 231 33.01 -19.74 -0.68
N ARG A 232 34.07 -19.42 0.08
CA ARG A 232 34.92 -18.21 0.05
C ARG A 232 34.21 -16.89 0.34
N ALA A 233 34.62 -16.31 1.46
CA ALA A 233 34.11 -15.07 2.02
C ALA A 233 34.31 -13.87 1.09
N THR A 234 33.21 -13.33 0.59
CA THR A 234 33.01 -11.88 0.48
C THR A 234 31.98 -11.50 1.53
N ARG A 235 32.36 -10.63 2.47
CA ARG A 235 31.46 -10.11 3.52
C ARG A 235 30.27 -9.39 2.86
N MET A 236 29.15 -10.09 2.71
CA MET A 236 27.83 -9.50 2.61
C MET A 236 27.09 -9.85 3.89
N ILE A 237 27.22 -8.98 4.89
CA ILE A 237 26.68 -9.18 6.23
C ILE A 237 25.26 -8.62 6.28
N SER A 238 24.32 -9.55 6.42
CA SER A 238 23.00 -9.49 7.06
C SER A 238 22.41 -8.11 7.39
N ASN A 239 21.32 -7.81 6.69
CA ASN A 239 20.28 -6.85 7.06
C ASN A 239 19.93 -6.93 8.56
N ASN A 240 20.08 -5.83 9.30
CA ASN A 240 19.41 -5.57 10.57
C ASN A 240 18.83 -4.15 10.48
N TYR A 241 17.54 -4.00 10.80
CA TYR A 241 16.76 -2.78 10.66
C TYR A 241 16.31 -2.32 12.05
N TYR A 242 16.91 -1.26 12.58
CA TYR A 242 16.45 -0.37 13.67
C TYR A 242 17.30 0.92 13.53
N TYR A 243 16.83 2.16 13.71
CA TYR A 243 15.97 2.75 14.74
C TYR A 243 15.02 3.81 14.16
#